data_AF-A0AB74CPP6-F1
#
_entry.id   AF-A0AB74CPP6-F1
#
_cell.length_a   1.000
_cell.length_b   1.000
_cell.length_c   1.000
_cell.angle_alpha   90.00
_cell.angle_beta   90.00
_cell.angle_gamma   90.00
#
_symmetry.space_group_name_H-M   'P 1'
#
loop_
_entity.id
_entity.type
_entity.pdbx_description
1 polymer ?
#
loop_
_entity_poly.entity_id
_entity_poly.type
_entity_poly.pdbx_seq_one_letter_code
_entity_poly.pdbx_strand_id
1 'polypeptide(L)'
;MSHLPVSYSEDQSSPWRLANAQRHRARRIKCDETPESCHNCTSTGRKCEYDIQRLPRRLPGKRSTVGSIVRSTNIADGFRWKITSDERLCFSFFQHRSLPTITGYFDSPLWQRLVLQMSQVDQAVYHAVVAFSAIHADYEARGNPLAIQNLDNSWQRFAIDQCGRAYALLIARSASQDPNLQQVTLVCCMLFVLSELIRGYYDLAFTHLRNGLQILKNAGCHRLSDACPTHTSTIEQSLVDTFSHLDMQSAYFGVGGPVLPMQLGLSRCESDEDDVKAFQHVCEARSALDRLMGAVFQFHTSISPLSPIEISVKYGYLSTRQFDLSSQLRHFSRAFDPLSKSVSAHCGSKEKRGMDIIYLHQFSLSIILETCLLDRTKEVLNYYTPAFEKIVTLAEAITASFTERPSILLHMGVIAPLFFVSTKCSEREVRWRAIRALQSWPHREGTWDSSLVARIAIETIKAEEQTVKDKGQASRVSHAFTTLSSEDQSYGEMVYTLDDGGEVQSRTFSLE
;
A
#
# COMPACT_ATOMS: atom_id res chain seq x y z
N MET A 1 41.06 23.25 46.28
CA MET A 1 42.35 22.87 45.67
C MET A 1 42.04 21.68 44.79
N SER A 2 42.13 21.70 43.47
CA SER A 2 42.97 22.48 42.56
C SER A 2 42.17 22.88 41.30
N HIS A 3 42.54 24.06 40.79
CA HIS A 3 41.90 24.81 39.73
C HIS A 3 42.61 24.63 38.38
N LEU A 4 41.80 24.65 37.30
CA LEU A 4 42.03 25.18 35.93
C LEU A 4 42.92 24.40 34.92
N PRO A 5 42.78 24.63 33.59
CA PRO A 5 41.76 25.43 32.86
C PRO A 5 41.06 24.70 31.69
N VAL A 6 39.88 25.23 31.32
CA VAL A 6 39.18 24.99 30.06
C VAL A 6 39.71 25.96 29.00
N SER A 7 40.18 25.46 27.85
CA SER A 7 40.46 26.26 26.66
C SER A 7 39.37 26.05 25.61
N TYR A 8 38.67 27.13 25.27
CA TYR A 8 37.84 27.27 24.08
C TYR A 8 38.75 27.38 22.84
N SER A 9 38.48 26.62 21.79
CA SER A 9 38.94 26.94 20.44
C SER A 9 37.83 26.69 19.42
N GLU A 10 37.61 27.70 18.61
CA GLU A 10 36.59 27.85 17.58
C GLU A 10 36.77 26.91 16.36
N ASP A 11 35.64 26.72 15.68
CA ASP A 11 35.47 26.53 14.23
C ASP A 11 35.93 25.20 13.57
N GLN A 12 34.98 24.27 13.39
CA GLN A 12 35.01 23.30 12.30
C GLN A 12 33.63 23.22 11.63
N SER A 13 33.43 24.07 10.63
CA SER A 13 32.33 23.97 9.68
C SER A 13 32.49 22.73 8.79
N SER A 14 31.39 21.98 8.64
CA SER A 14 31.35 20.67 7.96
C SER A 14 31.56 20.78 6.43
N PRO A 15 32.32 19.88 5.78
CA PRO A 15 32.71 19.98 4.36
C PRO A 15 31.57 20.01 3.32
N TRP A 16 30.35 19.61 3.69
CA TRP A 16 29.21 19.50 2.76
C TRP A 16 28.55 20.85 2.41
N ARG A 17 28.72 21.90 3.24
CA ARG A 17 28.16 23.22 2.94
C ARG A 17 28.91 23.96 1.83
N LEU A 18 30.14 23.54 1.53
CA LEU A 18 30.98 24.19 0.51
C LEU A 18 30.68 23.69 -0.91
N ALA A 19 30.29 22.42 -1.09
CA ALA A 19 30.06 21.83 -2.42
C ALA A 19 28.83 22.42 -3.15
N ASN A 20 27.71 22.65 -2.45
CA ASN A 20 26.54 23.31 -3.05
C ASN A 20 26.66 24.84 -3.12
N ALA A 21 27.53 25.44 -2.30
CA ALA A 21 27.85 26.86 -2.40
C ALA A 21 28.78 27.18 -3.58
N GLN A 22 29.52 26.20 -4.11
CA GLN A 22 30.53 26.42 -5.16
C GLN A 22 29.95 26.55 -6.57
N ARG A 23 28.70 26.13 -6.83
CA ARG A 23 28.05 26.34 -8.14
C ARG A 23 27.25 27.65 -8.24
N HIS A 24 26.97 28.31 -7.12
CA HIS A 24 26.25 29.60 -7.09
C HIS A 24 27.10 30.80 -6.66
N ARG A 25 28.42 30.64 -6.41
CA ARG A 25 29.30 31.70 -5.86
C ARG A 25 30.10 32.53 -6.87
N ALA A 26 29.98 32.31 -8.17
CA ALA A 26 30.71 33.15 -9.14
C ALA A 26 30.02 34.48 -9.46
N ARG A 27 28.71 34.62 -9.18
CA ARG A 27 27.87 35.70 -9.72
C ARG A 27 26.92 36.17 -8.62
N ARG A 28 27.23 37.27 -7.91
CA ARG A 28 26.37 37.89 -6.87
C ARG A 28 25.08 38.51 -7.46
N ILE A 29 24.49 37.90 -8.48
CA ILE A 29 23.30 38.35 -9.23
C ILE A 29 22.43 37.12 -9.54
N LYS A 30 21.12 37.25 -9.36
CA LYS A 30 20.13 36.17 -9.53
C LYS A 30 19.96 35.79 -11.02
N CYS A 31 19.84 34.49 -11.30
CA CYS A 31 19.53 33.98 -12.64
C CYS A 31 18.06 34.27 -12.98
N ASP A 32 17.78 34.68 -14.23
CA ASP A 32 16.43 34.89 -14.76
C ASP A 32 15.83 33.63 -15.40
N GLU A 33 16.56 32.52 -15.41
CA GLU A 33 16.11 31.17 -15.80
C GLU A 33 15.52 31.10 -17.21
N THR A 34 15.91 32.00 -18.12
CA THR A 34 15.52 31.93 -19.52
C THR A 34 16.10 30.68 -20.20
N PRO A 35 15.33 30.00 -21.08
CA PRO A 35 15.76 28.75 -21.71
C PRO A 35 17.07 28.90 -22.50
N GLU A 36 17.87 27.83 -22.54
CA GLU A 36 19.21 27.74 -23.16
C GLU A 36 20.29 28.60 -22.47
N SER A 37 20.04 29.90 -22.29
CA SER A 37 20.98 30.79 -21.59
C SER A 37 20.26 31.96 -20.93
N CYS A 38 20.57 32.17 -19.64
CA CYS A 38 20.03 33.28 -18.85
C CYS A 38 20.37 34.65 -19.49
N HIS A 39 19.46 35.62 -19.56
CA HIS A 39 19.75 36.92 -20.16
C HIS A 39 20.91 37.64 -19.46
N ASN A 40 21.07 37.46 -18.15
CA ASN A 40 22.19 38.03 -17.40
C ASN A 40 23.55 37.41 -17.79
N CYS A 41 23.53 36.17 -18.26
CA CYS A 41 24.68 35.43 -18.77
C CYS A 41 24.99 35.89 -20.20
N THR A 42 23.97 35.96 -21.04
CA THR A 42 24.06 36.30 -22.47
C THR A 42 24.42 37.77 -22.69
N SER A 43 23.85 38.70 -21.91
CA SER A 43 24.17 40.13 -21.96
C SER A 43 25.62 40.46 -21.59
N THR A 44 26.28 39.57 -20.86
CA THR A 44 27.68 39.75 -20.45
C THR A 44 28.67 38.86 -21.20
N GLY A 45 28.21 38.15 -22.24
CA GLY A 45 29.03 37.27 -23.07
C GLY A 45 29.56 36.03 -22.35
N ARG A 46 28.93 35.60 -21.25
CA ARG A 46 29.40 34.49 -20.41
C ARG A 46 28.59 33.21 -20.67
N LYS A 47 29.27 32.06 -20.59
CA LYS A 47 28.64 30.74 -20.69
C LYS A 47 27.65 30.54 -19.53
N CYS A 48 26.42 30.17 -19.87
CA CYS A 48 25.37 29.81 -18.92
C CYS A 48 25.54 28.32 -18.56
N GLU A 49 25.76 28.00 -17.28
CA GLU A 49 25.86 26.62 -16.78
C GLU A 49 24.52 26.17 -16.17
N TYR A 50 23.42 26.49 -16.86
CA TYR A 50 22.07 26.08 -16.47
C TYR A 50 21.77 24.71 -17.10
N ASP A 51 21.27 23.76 -16.31
CA ASP A 51 21.05 22.38 -16.75
C ASP A 51 19.77 22.27 -17.62
N ILE A 52 19.93 21.73 -18.84
CA ILE A 52 18.96 21.84 -19.96
C ILE A 52 17.93 20.70 -19.95
N GLN A 53 17.89 19.85 -18.92
CA GLN A 53 16.98 18.69 -18.87
C GLN A 53 15.53 18.98 -18.41
N ARG A 54 15.07 20.23 -18.37
CA ARG A 54 13.63 20.56 -18.30
C ARG A 54 13.09 20.84 -19.72
N LEU A 55 12.39 19.86 -20.31
CA LEU A 55 11.76 19.91 -21.67
C LEU A 55 10.50 20.81 -21.72
N PRO A 56 9.77 20.94 -22.85
CA PRO A 56 9.98 21.85 -23.98
C PRO A 56 8.95 23.02 -24.07
N ARG A 57 9.32 23.98 -24.93
CA ARG A 57 8.71 25.26 -25.36
C ARG A 57 7.16 25.39 -25.33
N ARG A 58 6.63 26.42 -24.65
CA ARG A 58 5.31 27.02 -24.98
C ARG A 58 5.48 28.03 -26.14
N LEU A 59 4.61 27.94 -27.15
CA LEU A 59 4.57 28.84 -28.31
C LEU A 59 4.19 30.29 -27.90
N PRO A 60 4.68 31.33 -28.61
CA PRO A 60 4.52 32.71 -28.19
C PRO A 60 3.16 33.30 -28.61
N GLY A 61 2.31 33.58 -27.64
CA GLY A 61 1.11 34.43 -27.77
C GLY A 61 1.37 35.85 -27.27
N LYS A 62 1.10 36.83 -28.13
CA LYS A 62 1.16 38.30 -28.04
C LYS A 62 1.38 38.97 -26.66
N ARG A 63 2.35 39.89 -26.66
CA ARG A 63 2.66 40.89 -25.62
C ARG A 63 1.45 41.79 -25.30
N SER A 64 1.24 42.05 -24.01
CA SER A 64 0.68 43.32 -23.55
C SER A 64 1.53 43.86 -22.41
N THR A 65 2.16 45.01 -22.67
CA THR A 65 2.81 45.89 -21.71
C THR A 65 1.79 46.57 -20.81
N VAL A 66 2.08 46.68 -19.52
CA VAL A 66 2.20 47.95 -18.76
C VAL A 66 2.34 47.60 -17.27
N GLY A 67 3.26 48.29 -16.60
CA GLY A 67 3.72 48.02 -15.25
C GLY A 67 2.68 48.27 -14.15
N SER A 68 2.78 47.47 -13.11
CA SER A 68 2.40 47.84 -11.76
C SER A 68 3.30 47.08 -10.79
N ILE A 69 3.89 47.80 -9.84
CA ILE A 69 4.63 47.25 -8.72
C ILE A 69 3.58 46.54 -7.84
N VAL A 70 3.37 45.26 -8.07
CA VAL A 70 2.55 44.42 -7.20
C VAL A 70 3.47 43.82 -6.15
N ARG A 71 3.32 44.27 -4.90
CA ARG A 71 3.78 43.53 -3.73
C ARG A 71 3.13 42.14 -3.78
N SER A 72 3.88 41.11 -4.17
CA SER A 72 3.42 39.72 -4.10
C SER A 72 3.24 39.30 -2.65
N THR A 73 2.07 39.58 -2.10
CA THR A 73 1.42 38.66 -1.16
C THR A 73 0.57 37.73 -2.01
N ASN A 74 1.19 36.69 -2.57
CA ASN A 74 0.47 35.61 -3.26
C ASN A 74 -0.29 34.77 -2.22
N ILE A 75 -1.45 35.28 -1.78
CA ILE A 75 -2.52 34.47 -1.19
C ILE A 75 -3.34 33.92 -2.36
N ALA A 76 -2.72 33.10 -3.20
CA ALA A 76 -3.40 32.50 -4.37
C ALA A 76 -3.72 31.01 -4.15
N ASP A 77 -3.06 30.35 -3.18
CA ASP A 77 -3.08 28.89 -3.07
C ASP A 77 -3.63 28.37 -1.74
N GLY A 78 -4.17 29.23 -0.88
CA GLY A 78 -4.70 28.84 0.44
C GLY A 78 -3.66 28.43 1.49
N PHE A 79 -2.40 28.20 1.10
CA PHE A 79 -1.31 27.86 2.02
C PHE A 79 -0.76 29.07 2.77
N ARG A 80 -0.38 28.85 4.04
CA ARG A 80 0.15 29.89 4.95
C ARG A 80 1.67 30.01 4.93
N TRP A 81 2.35 29.28 4.06
CA TRP A 81 3.81 29.24 3.94
C TRP A 81 4.25 29.33 2.47
N LYS A 82 5.55 29.56 2.26
CA LYS A 82 6.14 29.61 0.91
C LYS A 82 6.31 28.21 0.37
N ILE A 83 5.89 28.02 -0.88
CA ILE A 83 5.93 26.74 -1.60
C ILE A 83 6.74 26.91 -2.88
N THR A 84 7.60 25.94 -3.20
CA THR A 84 8.41 25.91 -4.43
C THR A 84 7.58 25.47 -5.66
N SER A 85 8.12 25.67 -6.87
CA SER A 85 7.47 25.18 -8.10
C SER A 85 7.27 23.66 -8.09
N ASP A 86 8.27 22.94 -7.58
CA ASP A 86 8.31 21.48 -7.62
C ASP A 86 7.36 20.90 -6.57
N GLU A 87 7.28 21.50 -5.39
CA GLU A 87 6.29 21.16 -4.35
C GLU A 87 4.85 21.36 -4.86
N ARG A 88 4.58 22.47 -5.56
CA ARG A 88 3.27 22.75 -6.16
C ARG A 88 2.90 21.74 -7.23
N LEU A 89 3.86 21.36 -8.08
CA LEU A 89 3.65 20.34 -9.11
C LEU A 89 3.28 18.99 -8.46
N CYS A 90 4.03 18.56 -7.44
CA CYS A 90 3.73 17.33 -6.71
C CYS A 90 2.38 17.38 -6.00
N PHE A 91 2.02 18.51 -5.39
CA PHE A 91 0.71 18.66 -4.76
C PHE A 91 -0.44 18.60 -5.79
N SER A 92 -0.26 19.21 -6.97
CA SER A 92 -1.21 19.09 -8.07
C SER A 92 -1.30 17.64 -8.59
N PHE A 93 -0.17 16.95 -8.71
CA PHE A 93 -0.11 15.54 -9.07
C PHE A 93 -0.85 14.66 -8.05
N PHE A 94 -0.72 14.96 -6.75
CA PHE A 94 -1.51 14.30 -5.71
C PHE A 94 -3.01 14.40 -5.97
N GLN A 95 -3.48 15.63 -6.21
CA GLN A 95 -4.91 15.93 -6.37
C GLN A 95 -5.51 15.29 -7.61
N HIS A 96 -4.79 15.33 -8.74
CA HIS A 96 -5.34 14.97 -10.04
C HIS A 96 -4.93 13.57 -10.53
N ARG A 97 -3.87 12.97 -9.96
CA ARG A 97 -3.37 11.65 -10.36
C ARG A 97 -3.36 10.66 -9.21
N SER A 98 -2.69 10.96 -8.08
CA SER A 98 -2.57 10.00 -6.98
C SER A 98 -3.91 9.68 -6.32
N LEU A 99 -4.69 10.70 -5.94
CA LEU A 99 -5.96 10.51 -5.24
C LEU A 99 -7.00 9.72 -6.03
N PRO A 100 -7.28 10.03 -7.31
CA PRO A 100 -8.20 9.23 -8.12
C PRO A 100 -7.75 7.77 -8.27
N THR A 101 -6.44 7.54 -8.38
CA THR A 101 -5.84 6.21 -8.55
C THR A 101 -6.02 5.38 -7.28
N ILE A 102 -5.62 5.89 -6.12
CA ILE A 102 -5.68 5.20 -4.82
C ILE A 102 -7.12 4.83 -4.42
N THR A 103 -8.09 5.66 -4.82
CA THR A 103 -9.53 5.48 -4.55
C THR A 103 -10.25 4.78 -5.70
N GLY A 104 -9.55 4.09 -6.60
CA GLY A 104 -10.10 3.57 -7.86
C GLY A 104 -11.26 2.57 -7.73
N TYR A 105 -11.37 1.83 -6.62
CA TYR A 105 -12.50 0.94 -6.33
C TYR A 105 -13.60 1.62 -5.51
N PHE A 106 -13.23 2.39 -4.50
CA PHE A 106 -14.17 2.94 -3.53
C PHE A 106 -13.79 4.36 -3.13
N ASP A 107 -14.78 5.18 -2.86
CA ASP A 107 -14.56 6.47 -2.21
C ASP A 107 -14.05 6.30 -0.78
N SER A 108 -13.28 7.27 -0.32
CA SER A 108 -12.67 7.25 1.00
C SER A 108 -12.64 8.66 1.59
N PRO A 109 -13.40 8.94 2.67
CA PRO A 109 -13.39 10.24 3.33
C PRO A 109 -12.02 10.57 3.91
N LEU A 110 -11.22 9.56 4.25
CA LEU A 110 -9.83 9.72 4.67
C LEU A 110 -9.02 10.49 3.62
N TRP A 111 -9.07 10.05 2.36
CA TRP A 111 -8.26 10.66 1.30
C TRP A 111 -8.90 11.92 0.71
N GLN A 112 -10.20 11.84 0.42
CA GLN A 112 -10.93 12.91 -0.26
C GLN A 112 -11.24 14.11 0.66
N ARG A 113 -11.17 13.94 1.98
CA ARG A 113 -11.40 15.03 2.95
C ARG A 113 -10.23 15.19 3.90
N LEU A 114 -9.91 14.19 4.71
CA LEU A 114 -8.94 14.36 5.81
C LEU A 114 -7.54 14.73 5.30
N VAL A 115 -6.92 13.87 4.48
CA VAL A 115 -5.55 14.08 3.99
C VAL A 115 -5.45 15.38 3.21
N LEU A 116 -6.42 15.67 2.33
CA LEU A 116 -6.48 16.93 1.59
C LEU A 116 -6.57 18.15 2.51
N GLN A 117 -7.49 18.17 3.46
CA GLN A 117 -7.65 19.30 4.38
C GLN A 117 -6.42 19.47 5.28
N MET A 118 -5.92 18.37 5.86
CA MET A 118 -4.72 18.39 6.71
C MET A 118 -3.49 18.87 5.95
N SER A 119 -3.32 18.45 4.70
CA SER A 119 -2.20 18.92 3.87
C SER A 119 -2.23 20.43 3.61
N GLN A 120 -3.39 21.08 3.68
CA GLN A 120 -3.53 22.52 3.48
C GLN A 120 -3.29 23.34 4.76
N VAL A 121 -3.53 22.73 5.93
CA VAL A 121 -3.42 23.43 7.23
C VAL A 121 -2.16 23.07 8.00
N ASP A 122 -1.59 21.89 7.74
CA ASP A 122 -0.45 21.35 8.48
C ASP A 122 0.76 21.07 7.57
N GLN A 123 1.88 21.72 7.88
CA GLN A 123 3.08 21.66 7.07
C GLN A 123 3.76 20.27 7.09
N ALA A 124 3.62 19.50 8.18
CA ALA A 124 4.19 18.15 8.23
C ALA A 124 3.45 17.22 7.28
N VAL A 125 2.12 17.27 7.29
CA VAL A 125 1.27 16.50 6.36
C VAL A 125 1.50 16.95 4.92
N TYR A 126 1.63 18.26 4.69
CA TYR A 126 1.94 18.79 3.36
C TYR A 126 3.22 18.18 2.77
N HIS A 127 4.32 18.22 3.53
CA HIS A 127 5.60 17.67 3.07
C HIS A 127 5.52 16.14 2.86
N ALA A 128 4.78 15.41 3.70
CA ALA A 128 4.54 13.98 3.49
C ALA A 128 3.74 13.69 2.20
N VAL A 129 2.71 14.50 1.89
CA VAL A 129 1.93 14.39 0.64
C VAL A 129 2.79 14.71 -0.59
N VAL A 130 3.62 15.75 -0.51
CA VAL A 130 4.55 16.12 -1.59
C VAL A 130 5.57 15.00 -1.84
N ALA A 131 6.14 14.43 -0.78
CA ALA A 131 7.07 13.31 -0.89
C ALA A 131 6.42 12.09 -1.54
N PHE A 132 5.26 11.67 -1.04
CA PHE A 132 4.47 10.58 -1.59
C PHE A 132 4.18 10.78 -3.09
N SER A 133 3.84 12.01 -3.49
CA SER A 133 3.50 12.32 -4.87
C SER A 133 4.71 12.33 -5.80
N ALA A 134 5.86 12.80 -5.33
CA ALA A 134 7.12 12.70 -6.07
C ALA A 134 7.52 11.23 -6.29
N ILE A 135 7.37 10.39 -5.26
CA ILE A 135 7.62 8.94 -5.34
C ILE A 135 6.66 8.28 -6.32
N HIS A 136 5.37 8.59 -6.23
CA HIS A 136 4.36 8.02 -7.11
C HIS A 136 4.57 8.43 -8.58
N ALA A 137 4.90 9.70 -8.84
CA ALA A 137 5.19 10.18 -10.19
C ALA A 137 6.42 9.47 -10.80
N ASP A 138 7.48 9.30 -10.01
CA ASP A 138 8.68 8.56 -10.42
C ASP A 138 8.37 7.07 -10.66
N TYR A 139 7.53 6.46 -9.81
CA TYR A 139 7.10 5.06 -9.96
C TYR A 139 6.33 4.83 -11.27
N GLU A 140 5.37 5.70 -11.60
CA GLU A 140 4.66 5.64 -12.88
C GLU A 140 5.62 5.87 -14.07
N ALA A 141 6.53 6.84 -13.95
CA ALA A 141 7.48 7.17 -15.02
C ALA A 141 8.45 6.02 -15.32
N ARG A 142 8.82 5.24 -14.32
CA ARG A 142 9.67 4.03 -14.46
C ARG A 142 8.89 2.78 -14.87
N GLY A 143 7.57 2.86 -15.03
CA GLY A 143 6.74 1.73 -15.45
C GLY A 143 6.43 0.72 -14.34
N ASN A 144 6.31 1.19 -13.08
CA ASN A 144 6.00 0.37 -11.90
C ASN A 144 7.04 -0.74 -11.61
N PRO A 145 8.33 -0.41 -11.46
CA PRO A 145 9.38 -1.41 -11.30
C PRO A 145 9.25 -2.18 -9.98
N LEU A 146 9.63 -3.46 -10.01
CA LEU A 146 9.79 -4.30 -8.83
C LEU A 146 11.07 -4.03 -8.06
N ALA A 147 12.19 -4.06 -8.77
CA ALA A 147 13.51 -3.91 -8.18
C ALA A 147 13.71 -2.46 -7.74
N ILE A 148 14.44 -2.29 -6.64
CA ILE A 148 14.80 -0.99 -6.10
C ILE A 148 15.98 -0.40 -6.90
N GLN A 149 15.83 -0.35 -8.22
CA GLN A 149 16.84 0.13 -9.15
C GLN A 149 16.50 1.55 -9.60
N ASN A 150 17.54 2.35 -9.88
CA ASN A 150 17.40 3.73 -10.34
C ASN A 150 16.68 4.66 -9.34
N LEU A 151 16.72 4.34 -8.04
CA LEU A 151 16.24 5.25 -6.99
C LEU A 151 17.19 6.43 -6.71
N ASP A 152 18.40 6.45 -7.28
CA ASP A 152 19.31 7.59 -7.15
C ASP A 152 19.04 8.66 -8.22
N ASN A 153 17.79 9.12 -8.29
CA ASN A 153 17.35 10.16 -9.21
C ASN A 153 16.90 11.43 -8.48
N SER A 154 16.74 12.53 -9.22
CA SER A 154 16.39 13.84 -8.64
C SER A 154 15.05 13.82 -7.90
N TRP A 155 14.06 13.08 -8.40
CA TRP A 155 12.73 12.99 -7.79
C TRP A 155 12.76 12.22 -6.47
N GLN A 156 13.51 11.13 -6.40
CA GLN A 156 13.69 10.35 -5.19
C GLN A 156 14.47 11.12 -4.11
N ARG A 157 15.55 11.81 -4.50
CA ARG A 157 16.28 12.70 -3.57
C ARG A 157 15.40 13.83 -3.06
N PHE A 158 14.58 14.43 -3.94
CA PHE A 158 13.60 15.43 -3.55
C PHE A 158 12.56 14.87 -2.58
N ALA A 159 12.02 13.67 -2.85
CA ALA A 159 11.05 13.03 -1.96
C ALA A 159 11.63 12.74 -0.56
N ILE A 160 12.87 12.24 -0.49
CA ILE A 160 13.57 12.01 0.78
C ILE A 160 13.75 13.33 1.56
N ASP A 161 14.14 14.42 0.90
CA ASP A 161 14.22 15.74 1.54
C ASP A 161 12.86 16.17 2.13
N GLN A 162 11.78 15.94 1.38
CA GLN A 162 10.42 16.25 1.81
C GLN A 162 9.97 15.36 2.99
N CYS A 163 10.28 14.07 2.99
CA CYS A 163 10.09 13.20 4.17
C CYS A 163 10.88 13.72 5.38
N GLY A 164 12.14 14.12 5.19
CA GLY A 164 12.99 14.67 6.24
C GLY A 164 12.42 15.94 6.86
N ARG A 165 11.85 16.83 6.04
CA ARG A 165 11.15 18.05 6.52
C ARG A 165 9.92 17.71 7.34
N ALA A 166 9.08 16.78 6.86
CA ALA A 166 7.92 16.32 7.61
C ALA A 166 8.33 15.75 8.98
N TYR A 167 9.36 14.90 9.01
CA TYR A 167 9.88 14.30 10.24
C TYR A 167 10.45 15.34 11.21
N ALA A 168 11.22 16.31 10.72
CA ALA A 168 11.76 17.40 11.54
C ALA A 168 10.65 18.23 12.19
N LEU A 169 9.55 18.50 11.48
CA LEU A 169 8.39 19.20 12.02
C LEU A 169 7.66 18.39 13.09
N LEU A 170 7.52 17.07 12.90
CA LEU A 170 6.92 16.18 13.90
C LEU A 170 7.77 16.11 15.18
N ILE A 171 9.10 15.97 15.05
CA ILE A 171 10.01 15.97 16.20
C ILE A 171 9.96 17.30 16.95
N ALA A 172 10.02 18.43 16.24
CA ALA A 172 9.97 19.74 16.87
C ALA A 172 8.66 19.94 17.67
N ARG A 173 7.57 19.30 17.25
CA ARG A 173 6.28 19.32 17.92
C ARG A 173 6.12 18.28 19.03
N SER A 174 6.96 17.26 19.10
CA SER A 174 6.77 16.14 20.05
C SER A 174 6.87 16.55 21.51
N ALA A 175 7.53 17.67 21.80
CA ALA A 175 7.62 18.25 23.16
C ALA A 175 6.46 19.21 23.49
N SER A 176 5.55 19.45 22.56
CA SER A 176 4.42 20.39 22.72
C SER A 176 3.13 19.68 23.15
N GLN A 177 2.19 20.42 23.75
CA GLN A 177 0.84 19.95 24.06
C GLN A 177 -0.12 20.15 22.88
N ASP A 178 0.32 19.86 21.65
CA ASP A 178 -0.50 20.01 20.45
C ASP A 178 -1.57 18.90 20.39
N PRO A 179 -2.87 19.25 20.50
CA PRO A 179 -3.95 18.25 20.47
C PRO A 179 -4.07 17.52 19.13
N ASN A 180 -3.56 18.10 18.04
CA ASN A 180 -3.64 17.50 16.70
C ASN A 180 -2.43 16.62 16.37
N LEU A 181 -1.38 16.63 17.20
CA LEU A 181 -0.12 15.93 16.92
C LEU A 181 -0.34 14.45 16.63
N GLN A 182 -1.23 13.79 17.37
CA GLN A 182 -1.54 12.38 17.16
C GLN A 182 -2.10 12.12 15.76
N GLN A 183 -3.14 12.87 15.35
CA GLN A 183 -3.77 12.70 14.05
C GLN A 183 -2.80 13.05 12.91
N VAL A 184 -2.03 14.14 13.06
CA VAL A 184 -0.99 14.56 12.10
C VAL A 184 0.08 13.47 11.95
N THR A 185 0.55 12.90 13.07
CA THR A 185 1.54 11.82 13.06
C THR A 185 0.98 10.57 12.38
N LEU A 186 -0.25 10.18 12.66
CA LEU A 186 -0.88 9.01 12.03
C LEU A 186 -1.04 9.16 10.52
N VAL A 187 -1.45 10.35 10.04
CA VAL A 187 -1.53 10.64 8.60
C VAL A 187 -0.15 10.60 7.95
N CYS A 188 0.87 11.20 8.58
CA CYS A 188 2.24 11.12 8.09
C CYS A 188 2.76 9.67 8.06
N CYS A 189 2.55 8.89 9.13
CA CYS A 189 2.89 7.47 9.20
C CYS A 189 2.25 6.70 8.04
N MET A 190 0.95 6.87 7.79
CA MET A 190 0.26 6.22 6.68
C MET A 190 0.88 6.60 5.32
N LEU A 191 1.16 7.88 5.09
CA LEU A 191 1.79 8.35 3.85
C LEU A 191 3.20 7.77 3.67
N PHE A 192 3.96 7.64 4.76
CA PHE A 192 5.28 7.00 4.74
C PHE A 192 5.19 5.50 4.48
N VAL A 193 4.24 4.77 5.10
CA VAL A 193 3.99 3.35 4.80
C VAL A 193 3.79 3.18 3.29
N LEU A 194 2.91 3.96 2.69
CA LEU A 194 2.63 3.87 1.25
C LEU A 194 3.82 4.28 0.38
N SER A 195 4.57 5.31 0.79
CA SER A 195 5.78 5.76 0.11
C SER A 195 6.85 4.66 0.08
N GLU A 196 7.10 4.02 1.22
CA GLU A 196 8.08 2.94 1.33
C GLU A 196 7.63 1.67 0.60
N LEU A 197 6.33 1.34 0.64
CA LEU A 197 5.78 0.24 -0.17
C LEU A 197 6.01 0.48 -1.67
N ILE A 198 5.69 1.66 -2.19
CA ILE A 198 5.89 1.99 -3.62
C ILE A 198 7.38 1.90 -4.01
N ARG A 199 8.28 2.21 -3.08
CA ARG A 199 9.73 2.10 -3.29
C ARG A 199 10.27 0.68 -3.16
N GLY A 200 9.46 -0.27 -2.70
CA GLY A 200 9.88 -1.65 -2.43
C GLY A 200 10.55 -1.86 -1.06
N TYR A 201 10.58 -0.84 -0.19
CA TYR A 201 11.15 -0.93 1.17
C TYR A 201 10.12 -1.46 2.18
N TYR A 202 9.82 -2.75 2.10
CA TYR A 202 8.83 -3.41 2.96
C TYR A 202 9.17 -3.30 4.46
N ASP A 203 10.43 -3.50 4.85
CA ASP A 203 10.84 -3.43 6.26
C ASP A 203 10.60 -2.04 6.87
N LEU A 204 10.93 -0.98 6.11
CA LEU A 204 10.68 0.40 6.52
C LEU A 204 9.18 0.70 6.57
N ALA A 205 8.44 0.26 5.56
CA ALA A 205 6.98 0.39 5.54
C ALA A 205 6.34 -0.25 6.77
N PHE A 206 6.73 -1.48 7.10
CA PHE A 206 6.20 -2.20 8.25
C PHE A 206 6.66 -1.62 9.59
N THR A 207 7.85 -1.02 9.65
CA THR A 207 8.29 -0.25 10.81
C THR A 207 7.38 0.96 11.04
N HIS A 208 7.08 1.74 9.98
CA HIS A 208 6.13 2.86 10.07
C HIS A 208 4.72 2.41 10.47
N LEU A 209 4.27 1.28 9.93
CA LEU A 209 2.98 0.69 10.25
C LEU A 209 2.89 0.31 11.73
N ARG A 210 3.88 -0.42 12.26
CA ARG A 210 3.94 -0.83 13.68
C ARG A 210 3.97 0.37 14.62
N ASN A 211 4.74 1.40 14.30
CA ASN A 211 4.78 2.64 15.09
C ASN A 211 3.40 3.33 15.11
N GLY A 212 2.73 3.43 13.95
CA GLY A 212 1.37 3.99 13.88
C GLY A 212 0.34 3.17 14.66
N LEU A 213 0.39 1.84 14.57
CA LEU A 213 -0.47 0.94 15.34
C LEU A 213 -0.25 1.08 16.85
N GLN A 214 1.00 1.27 17.28
CA GLN A 214 1.33 1.49 18.69
C GLN A 214 0.78 2.83 19.21
N ILE A 215 0.79 3.88 18.38
CA ILE A 215 0.15 5.17 18.69
C ILE A 215 -1.36 4.98 18.87
N LEU A 216 -2.03 4.28 17.93
CA LEU A 216 -3.46 3.97 18.03
C LEU A 216 -3.81 3.15 19.27
N LYS A 217 -2.98 2.16 19.61
CA LYS A 217 -3.15 1.33 20.80
C LYS A 217 -3.06 2.15 22.07
N ASN A 218 -2.05 3.02 22.18
CA ASN A 218 -1.81 3.88 23.35
C ASN A 218 -2.91 4.94 23.53
N ALA A 219 -3.51 5.41 22.44
CA ALA A 219 -4.64 6.33 22.47
C ALA A 219 -5.98 5.67 22.88
N GLY A 220 -6.01 4.36 23.12
CA GLY A 220 -7.23 3.65 23.48
C GLY A 220 -8.18 3.38 22.31
N CYS A 221 -7.78 3.69 21.07
CA CYS A 221 -8.63 3.57 19.88
C CYS A 221 -9.01 2.11 19.51
N HIS A 222 -8.34 1.12 20.12
CA HIS A 222 -8.65 -0.30 19.94
C HIS A 222 -10.02 -0.73 20.52
N ARG A 223 -10.61 0.06 21.43
CA ARG A 223 -11.92 -0.25 22.06
C ARG A 223 -13.11 0.30 21.28
N LEU A 224 -12.88 0.98 20.16
CA LEU A 224 -13.90 1.73 19.43
C LEU A 224 -14.73 0.88 18.45
N SER A 225 -14.30 -0.35 18.16
CA SER A 225 -15.04 -1.24 17.25
C SER A 225 -16.27 -1.90 17.88
N ASP A 226 -16.39 -1.91 19.22
CA ASP A 226 -17.43 -2.64 19.97
C ASP A 226 -18.35 -1.73 20.82
N ALA A 227 -18.13 -0.41 20.84
CA ALA A 227 -18.94 0.52 21.65
C ALA A 227 -19.88 1.38 20.80
N CYS A 228 -21.09 1.62 21.32
CA CYS A 228 -22.11 2.53 20.80
C CYS A 228 -21.49 3.87 20.34
N PRO A 229 -21.95 4.50 19.23
CA PRO A 229 -21.32 5.68 18.64
C PRO A 229 -21.60 6.92 19.49
N THR A 230 -20.90 7.06 20.61
CA THR A 230 -20.88 8.29 21.38
C THR A 230 -19.47 8.89 21.29
N HIS A 231 -19.34 9.85 20.37
CA HIS A 231 -18.34 10.92 20.29
C HIS A 231 -17.02 10.77 19.52
N THR A 232 -16.73 9.68 18.78
CA THR A 232 -15.57 9.68 17.87
C THR A 232 -15.91 10.26 16.51
N SER A 233 -14.98 11.05 15.95
CA SER A 233 -15.16 11.59 14.60
C SER A 233 -15.05 10.45 13.58
N THR A 234 -15.92 10.42 12.57
CA THR A 234 -15.89 9.44 11.46
C THR A 234 -14.52 9.34 10.76
N ILE A 235 -13.73 10.40 10.90
CA ILE A 235 -12.38 10.57 10.38
C ILE A 235 -11.35 9.75 11.16
N GLU A 236 -11.41 9.74 12.50
CA GLU A 236 -10.52 8.91 13.33
C GLU A 236 -10.77 7.43 13.10
N GLN A 237 -12.04 7.03 12.93
CA GLN A 237 -12.39 5.65 12.58
C GLN A 237 -11.79 5.25 11.22
N SER A 238 -11.83 6.14 10.22
CA SER A 238 -11.27 5.86 8.90
C SER A 238 -9.75 5.62 8.93
N LEU A 239 -9.02 6.30 9.83
CA LEU A 239 -7.60 6.04 10.08
C LEU A 239 -7.40 4.66 10.72
N VAL A 240 -8.16 4.36 11.78
CA VAL A 240 -8.10 3.06 12.47
C VAL A 240 -8.37 1.92 11.48
N ASP A 241 -9.40 2.05 10.65
CA ASP A 241 -9.76 1.04 9.65
C ASP A 241 -8.62 0.83 8.64
N THR A 242 -7.98 1.91 8.19
CA THR A 242 -6.87 1.84 7.22
C THR A 242 -5.64 1.16 7.83
N PHE A 243 -5.25 1.54 9.05
CA PHE A 243 -4.14 0.90 9.76
C PHE A 243 -4.43 -0.59 10.04
N SER A 244 -5.64 -0.92 10.46
CA SER A 244 -6.05 -2.31 10.71
C SER A 244 -6.02 -3.15 9.42
N HIS A 245 -6.42 -2.56 8.29
CA HIS A 245 -6.35 -3.21 6.99
C HIS A 245 -4.90 -3.48 6.55
N LEU A 246 -4.00 -2.51 6.72
CA LEU A 246 -2.58 -2.68 6.42
C LEU A 246 -1.91 -3.70 7.35
N ASP A 247 -2.25 -3.69 8.64
CA ASP A 247 -1.77 -4.65 9.65
C ASP A 247 -2.14 -6.09 9.28
N MET A 248 -3.42 -6.31 8.95
CA MET A 248 -3.92 -7.59 8.48
C MET A 248 -3.15 -8.11 7.26
N GLN A 249 -2.88 -7.25 6.28
CA GLN A 249 -2.15 -7.67 5.07
C GLN A 249 -0.67 -7.96 5.35
N SER A 250 -0.05 -7.25 6.30
CA SER A 250 1.37 -7.40 6.64
C SER A 250 1.73 -8.80 7.16
N ALA A 251 0.77 -9.51 7.76
CA ALA A 251 0.96 -10.87 8.28
C ALA A 251 1.36 -11.89 7.18
N TYR A 252 0.96 -11.67 5.92
CA TYR A 252 1.37 -12.51 4.79
C TYR A 252 2.83 -12.30 4.36
N PHE A 253 3.43 -11.20 4.80
CA PHE A 253 4.82 -10.84 4.55
C PHE A 253 5.66 -10.95 5.83
N GLY A 254 5.31 -11.90 6.72
CA GLY A 254 6.16 -12.35 7.83
C GLY A 254 6.34 -11.37 8.98
N VAL A 255 5.54 -10.29 9.02
CA VAL A 255 5.58 -9.26 10.07
C VAL A 255 4.82 -9.73 11.32
N GLY A 256 5.08 -10.93 11.83
CA GLY A 256 4.36 -11.48 12.98
C GLY A 256 2.83 -11.50 12.82
N GLY A 257 2.11 -11.76 13.91
CA GLY A 257 0.64 -11.67 13.93
C GLY A 257 0.15 -10.21 14.00
N PRO A 258 -1.12 -9.94 13.64
CA PRO A 258 -1.69 -8.59 13.67
C PRO A 258 -1.60 -7.97 15.07
N VAL A 259 -1.20 -6.72 15.15
CA VAL A 259 -1.07 -5.93 16.40
C VAL A 259 -2.45 -5.50 16.91
N LEU A 260 -3.39 -5.23 15.99
CA LEU A 260 -4.79 -4.95 16.30
C LEU A 260 -5.66 -6.15 15.87
N PRO A 261 -6.03 -7.05 16.80
CA PRO A 261 -6.95 -8.12 16.46
C PRO A 261 -8.30 -7.51 16.08
N MET A 262 -8.70 -7.69 14.82
CA MET A 262 -10.01 -7.28 14.36
C MET A 262 -11.06 -8.20 15.00
N GLN A 263 -11.67 -7.73 16.09
CA GLN A 263 -12.77 -8.44 16.74
C GLN A 263 -13.99 -8.36 15.83
N LEU A 264 -14.57 -9.52 15.50
CA LEU A 264 -15.85 -9.53 14.81
C LEU A 264 -16.95 -9.18 15.81
N GLY A 265 -17.37 -7.92 15.78
CA GLY A 265 -18.62 -7.45 16.35
C GLY A 265 -19.84 -7.83 15.52
N LEU A 266 -19.81 -8.94 14.76
CA LEU A 266 -21.06 -9.54 14.30
C LEU A 266 -21.66 -10.20 15.54
N SER A 267 -22.44 -9.42 16.29
CA SER A 267 -23.33 -9.96 17.31
C SER A 267 -24.04 -11.14 16.67
N ARG A 268 -23.85 -12.33 17.23
CA ARG A 268 -24.66 -13.49 16.88
C ARG A 268 -26.07 -13.10 17.30
N CYS A 269 -26.80 -12.45 16.40
CA CYS A 269 -28.22 -12.25 16.54
C CYS A 269 -28.80 -13.66 16.58
N GLU A 270 -29.05 -14.16 17.78
CA GLU A 270 -29.83 -15.36 18.05
C GLU A 270 -31.32 -15.15 17.68
N SER A 271 -31.64 -14.07 16.96
CA SER A 271 -32.95 -13.78 16.39
C SER A 271 -33.05 -14.37 14.99
N ASP A 272 -33.91 -15.39 14.85
CA ASP A 272 -34.48 -16.01 13.65
C ASP A 272 -33.63 -16.01 12.37
N GLU A 273 -33.26 -17.21 11.91
CA GLU A 273 -32.50 -17.47 10.67
C GLU A 273 -33.15 -16.90 9.37
N ASP A 274 -34.34 -16.31 9.45
CA ASP A 274 -35.17 -15.90 8.32
C ASP A 274 -35.16 -14.40 7.96
N ASP A 275 -34.68 -13.48 8.82
CA ASP A 275 -34.71 -12.02 8.51
C ASP A 275 -33.30 -11.43 8.33
N VAL A 276 -32.57 -11.91 7.32
CA VAL A 276 -31.28 -11.32 6.92
C VAL A 276 -31.53 -9.97 6.25
N LYS A 277 -31.25 -8.88 6.99
CA LYS A 277 -31.37 -7.52 6.45
C LYS A 277 -30.37 -7.29 5.31
N ALA A 278 -30.90 -6.99 4.12
CA ALA A 278 -30.09 -6.66 2.95
C ALA A 278 -29.29 -5.36 3.14
N PHE A 279 -28.08 -5.32 2.59
CA PHE A 279 -27.30 -4.08 2.52
C PHE A 279 -27.98 -3.06 1.60
N GLN A 280 -27.98 -1.80 2.01
CA GLN A 280 -28.55 -0.72 1.21
C GLN A 280 -27.48 0.01 0.41
N HIS A 281 -26.24 0.01 0.90
CA HIS A 281 -25.13 0.72 0.30
C HIS A 281 -23.88 -0.14 0.17
N VAL A 282 -23.11 0.09 -0.88
CA VAL A 282 -21.84 -0.61 -1.15
C VAL A 282 -20.83 -0.43 -0.01
N CYS A 283 -20.82 0.73 0.66
CA CYS A 283 -19.95 0.97 1.80
C CYS A 283 -20.25 0.06 3.00
N GLU A 284 -21.51 -0.27 3.26
CA GLU A 284 -21.91 -1.17 4.34
C GLU A 284 -21.42 -2.59 4.07
N ALA A 285 -21.68 -3.08 2.85
CA ALA A 285 -21.22 -4.39 2.40
C ALA A 285 -19.68 -4.48 2.45
N ARG A 286 -19.00 -3.43 1.99
CA ARG A 286 -17.54 -3.35 2.05
C ARG A 286 -17.02 -3.44 3.48
N SER A 287 -17.51 -2.61 4.40
CA SER A 287 -17.03 -2.62 5.79
C SER A 287 -17.30 -3.96 6.48
N ALA A 288 -18.41 -4.63 6.15
CA ALA A 288 -18.69 -5.99 6.64
C ALA A 288 -17.72 -7.03 6.06
N LEU A 289 -17.41 -6.95 4.76
CA LEU A 289 -16.43 -7.84 4.12
C LEU A 289 -15.03 -7.62 4.66
N ASP A 290 -14.59 -6.37 4.85
CA ASP A 290 -13.26 -6.05 5.39
C ASP A 290 -13.06 -6.72 6.77
N ARG A 291 -14.11 -6.76 7.61
CA ARG A 291 -14.11 -7.49 8.89
C ARG A 291 -13.97 -8.99 8.74
N LEU A 292 -14.75 -9.59 7.83
CA LEU A 292 -14.68 -11.02 7.54
C LEU A 292 -13.31 -11.41 6.98
N MET A 293 -12.77 -10.62 6.05
CA MET A 293 -11.44 -10.81 5.49
C MET A 293 -10.38 -10.81 6.59
N GLY A 294 -10.46 -9.86 7.52
CA GLY A 294 -9.61 -9.80 8.73
C GLY A 294 -9.56 -11.11 9.50
N ALA A 295 -10.71 -11.65 9.90
CA ALA A 295 -10.72 -12.87 10.68
C ALA A 295 -10.42 -14.13 9.89
N VAL A 296 -10.82 -14.22 8.62
CA VAL A 296 -10.45 -15.35 7.77
C VAL A 296 -8.95 -15.36 7.54
N PHE A 297 -8.32 -14.20 7.32
CA PHE A 297 -6.88 -14.11 7.18
C PHE A 297 -6.15 -14.43 8.47
N GLN A 298 -6.60 -13.92 9.61
CA GLN A 298 -6.03 -14.29 10.91
C GLN A 298 -6.14 -15.79 11.19
N PHE A 299 -7.29 -16.39 10.87
CA PHE A 299 -7.48 -17.83 10.98
C PHE A 299 -6.55 -18.58 10.03
N HIS A 300 -6.50 -18.20 8.76
CA HIS A 300 -5.64 -18.81 7.74
C HIS A 300 -4.14 -18.71 8.08
N THR A 301 -3.66 -17.58 8.58
CA THR A 301 -2.25 -17.43 8.98
C THR A 301 -1.91 -18.24 10.22
N SER A 302 -2.86 -18.43 11.16
CA SER A 302 -2.67 -19.29 12.34
C SER A 302 -2.63 -20.79 12.04
N ILE A 303 -3.28 -21.23 10.96
CA ILE A 303 -3.30 -22.64 10.54
C ILE A 303 -2.25 -22.97 9.49
N SER A 304 -1.83 -21.99 8.67
CA SER A 304 -0.86 -22.21 7.60
C SER A 304 0.47 -22.88 8.04
N PRO A 305 1.04 -22.60 9.24
CA PRO A 305 2.28 -23.24 9.66
C PRO A 305 2.08 -24.59 10.35
N LEU A 306 0.84 -25.03 10.59
CA LEU A 306 0.56 -26.27 11.31
C LEU A 306 0.75 -27.49 10.40
N SER A 307 1.37 -28.54 10.94
CA SER A 307 1.46 -29.84 10.28
C SER A 307 0.09 -30.57 10.27
N PRO A 308 -0.12 -31.55 9.36
CA PRO A 308 -1.35 -32.35 9.34
C PRO A 308 -1.67 -33.03 10.69
N ILE A 309 -0.64 -33.43 11.44
CA ILE A 309 -0.78 -34.04 12.77
C ILE A 309 -1.30 -33.01 13.77
N GLU A 310 -0.74 -31.79 13.77
CA GLU A 310 -1.20 -30.72 14.66
C GLU A 310 -2.63 -30.26 14.33
N ILE A 311 -2.98 -30.20 13.05
CA ILE A 311 -4.35 -29.93 12.60
C ILE A 311 -5.29 -31.01 13.14
N SER A 312 -4.91 -32.29 13.03
CA SER A 312 -5.71 -33.41 13.54
C SER A 312 -5.93 -33.33 15.06
N VAL A 313 -4.89 -32.98 15.83
CA VAL A 313 -4.98 -32.81 17.29
C VAL A 313 -5.88 -31.62 17.67
N LYS A 314 -5.80 -30.52 16.93
CA LYS A 314 -6.57 -29.29 17.19
C LYS A 314 -7.91 -29.24 16.44
N TYR A 315 -8.29 -30.31 15.74
CA TYR A 315 -9.37 -30.29 14.76
C TYR A 315 -10.71 -29.83 15.34
N GLY A 316 -11.06 -30.23 16.57
CA GLY A 316 -12.31 -29.80 17.20
C GLY A 316 -12.45 -28.29 17.34
N TYR A 317 -11.39 -27.61 17.79
CA TYR A 317 -11.38 -26.14 17.88
C TYR A 317 -11.31 -25.48 16.50
N LEU A 318 -10.45 -25.98 15.61
CA LEU A 318 -10.25 -25.40 14.28
C LEU A 318 -11.51 -25.50 13.42
N SER A 319 -12.16 -26.66 13.39
CA SER A 319 -13.42 -26.89 12.65
C SER A 319 -14.58 -26.05 13.19
N THR A 320 -14.65 -25.86 14.51
CA THR A 320 -15.64 -24.95 15.11
C THR A 320 -15.43 -23.52 14.62
N ARG A 321 -14.18 -23.04 14.59
CA ARG A 321 -13.86 -21.69 14.11
C ARG A 321 -14.08 -21.55 12.60
N GLN A 322 -13.72 -22.57 11.82
CA GLN A 322 -14.00 -22.63 10.39
C GLN A 322 -15.51 -22.56 10.12
N PHE A 323 -16.31 -23.34 10.84
CA PHE A 323 -17.77 -23.35 10.71
C PHE A 323 -18.39 -21.98 11.04
N ASP A 324 -17.96 -21.35 12.13
CA ASP A 324 -18.39 -20.01 12.53
C ASP A 324 -18.12 -18.98 11.42
N LEU A 325 -16.89 -18.91 10.92
CA LEU A 325 -16.52 -18.01 9.83
C LEU A 325 -17.29 -18.31 8.53
N SER A 326 -17.46 -19.58 8.18
CA SER A 326 -18.25 -20.00 7.02
C SER A 326 -19.73 -19.66 7.17
N SER A 327 -20.29 -19.69 8.39
CA SER A 327 -21.66 -19.26 8.67
C SER A 327 -21.81 -17.76 8.45
N GLN A 328 -20.88 -16.96 8.98
CA GLN A 328 -20.91 -15.51 8.84
C GLN A 328 -20.70 -15.06 7.39
N LEU A 329 -19.82 -15.73 6.64
CA LEU A 329 -19.62 -15.46 5.22
C LEU A 329 -20.86 -15.81 4.39
N ARG A 330 -21.59 -16.88 4.74
CA ARG A 330 -22.90 -17.21 4.12
C ARG A 330 -23.95 -16.17 4.45
N HIS A 331 -24.03 -15.70 5.70
CA HIS A 331 -24.93 -14.62 6.10
C HIS A 331 -24.62 -13.33 5.32
N PHE A 332 -23.35 -12.96 5.21
CA PHE A 332 -22.91 -11.86 4.37
C PHE A 332 -23.36 -12.01 2.91
N SER A 333 -23.16 -13.18 2.31
CA SER A 333 -23.59 -13.44 0.93
C SER A 333 -25.09 -13.23 0.76
N ARG A 334 -25.92 -13.73 1.69
CA ARG A 334 -27.38 -13.53 1.66
C ARG A 334 -27.76 -12.05 1.77
N ALA A 335 -27.08 -11.28 2.61
CA ALA A 335 -27.30 -9.84 2.74
C ALA A 335 -26.82 -9.03 1.54
N PHE A 336 -25.80 -9.52 0.83
CA PHE A 336 -25.19 -8.86 -0.33
C PHE A 336 -25.92 -9.15 -1.65
N ASP A 337 -26.52 -10.34 -1.79
CA ASP A 337 -27.21 -10.77 -3.02
C ASP A 337 -28.30 -9.79 -3.52
N PRO A 338 -29.15 -9.19 -2.67
CA PRO A 338 -30.14 -8.21 -3.14
C PRO A 338 -29.47 -6.95 -3.70
N LEU A 339 -28.39 -6.48 -3.07
CA LEU A 339 -27.64 -5.30 -3.51
C LEU A 339 -26.92 -5.57 -4.83
N SER A 340 -26.34 -6.76 -5.02
CA SER A 340 -25.67 -7.11 -6.28
C SER A 340 -26.65 -7.23 -7.45
N LYS A 341 -27.90 -7.66 -7.19
CA LYS A 341 -28.96 -7.79 -8.20
C LYS A 341 -29.68 -6.48 -8.53
N SER A 342 -29.83 -5.56 -7.57
CA SER A 342 -30.54 -4.29 -7.77
C SER A 342 -29.77 -3.33 -8.68
N VAL A 343 -28.44 -3.47 -8.73
CA VAL A 343 -27.55 -2.64 -9.53
C VAL A 343 -27.60 -3.08 -10.99
N SER A 344 -28.56 -2.54 -11.75
CA SER A 344 -28.65 -2.72 -13.20
C SER A 344 -28.86 -1.41 -13.96
N ALA A 345 -28.13 -1.29 -15.06
CA ALA A 345 -28.08 -0.21 -16.07
C ALA A 345 -27.60 1.21 -15.67
N HIS A 346 -27.84 1.71 -14.46
CA HIS A 346 -27.59 3.13 -14.11
C HIS A 346 -26.38 3.39 -13.18
N CYS A 347 -25.62 2.35 -12.85
CA CYS A 347 -24.50 2.42 -11.92
C CYS A 347 -23.21 2.89 -12.62
N GLY A 348 -22.44 3.75 -11.95
CA GLY A 348 -21.14 4.19 -12.45
C GLY A 348 -20.15 3.02 -12.54
N SER A 349 -19.23 3.09 -13.51
CA SER A 349 -18.23 2.03 -13.72
C SER A 349 -17.41 1.70 -12.45
N LYS A 350 -17.11 2.72 -11.64
CA LYS A 350 -16.42 2.56 -10.35
C LYS A 350 -17.22 1.75 -9.34
N GLU A 351 -18.50 2.05 -9.16
CA GLU A 351 -19.35 1.38 -8.17
C GLU A 351 -19.59 -0.09 -8.57
N LYS A 352 -19.79 -0.35 -9.87
CA LYS A 352 -19.81 -1.72 -10.39
C LYS A 352 -18.52 -2.49 -10.08
N ARG A 353 -17.35 -1.88 -10.33
CA ARG A 353 -16.05 -2.49 -9.96
C ARG A 353 -15.96 -2.79 -8.47
N GLY A 354 -16.43 -1.89 -7.62
CA GLY A 354 -16.47 -2.09 -6.17
C GLY A 354 -17.29 -3.33 -5.79
N MET A 355 -18.45 -3.52 -6.42
CA MET A 355 -19.30 -4.69 -6.21
C MET A 355 -18.66 -5.99 -6.72
N ASP A 356 -18.05 -5.95 -7.91
CA ASP A 356 -17.36 -7.11 -8.48
C ASP A 356 -16.17 -7.54 -7.60
N ILE A 357 -15.44 -6.59 -7.02
CA ILE A 357 -14.36 -6.86 -6.06
C ILE A 357 -14.91 -7.47 -4.75
N ILE A 358 -16.02 -6.96 -4.22
CA ILE A 358 -16.66 -7.55 -3.03
C ILE A 358 -17.05 -9.01 -3.31
N TYR A 359 -17.66 -9.28 -4.46
CA TYR A 359 -18.03 -10.63 -4.87
C TYR A 359 -16.81 -11.55 -5.04
N LEU A 360 -15.76 -11.07 -5.72
CA LEU A 360 -14.52 -11.83 -5.91
C LEU A 360 -13.90 -12.25 -4.57
N HIS A 361 -13.80 -11.32 -3.62
CA HIS A 361 -13.26 -11.61 -2.30
C HIS A 361 -14.17 -12.53 -1.50
N GLN A 362 -15.48 -12.29 -1.49
CA GLN A 362 -16.45 -13.16 -0.81
C GLN A 362 -16.34 -14.61 -1.31
N PHE A 363 -16.28 -14.80 -2.62
CA PHE A 363 -16.11 -16.13 -3.22
C PHE A 363 -14.73 -16.73 -2.92
N SER A 364 -13.66 -15.94 -2.98
CA SER A 364 -12.31 -16.42 -2.68
C SER A 364 -12.17 -16.85 -1.21
N LEU A 365 -12.76 -16.09 -0.28
CA LEU A 365 -12.77 -16.41 1.14
C LEU A 365 -13.55 -17.69 1.44
N SER A 366 -14.63 -18.01 0.69
CA SER A 366 -15.35 -19.26 0.88
C SER A 366 -14.49 -20.45 0.49
N ILE A 367 -13.77 -20.37 -0.64
CA ILE A 367 -12.84 -21.43 -1.06
C ILE A 367 -11.67 -21.57 -0.09
N ILE A 368 -11.12 -20.45 0.41
CA ILE A 368 -10.09 -20.49 1.47
C ILE A 368 -10.62 -21.25 2.69
N LEU A 369 -11.80 -20.91 3.19
CA LEU A 369 -12.38 -21.59 4.35
C LEU A 369 -12.69 -23.06 4.08
N GLU A 370 -13.23 -23.42 2.91
CA GLU A 370 -13.55 -24.81 2.57
C GLU A 370 -12.30 -25.68 2.46
N THR A 371 -11.18 -25.12 2.02
CA THR A 371 -9.94 -25.87 1.77
C THR A 371 -8.95 -25.86 2.94
N CYS A 372 -9.10 -24.96 3.90
CA CYS A 372 -8.00 -24.66 4.83
C CYS A 372 -7.66 -25.75 5.86
N LEU A 373 -8.59 -26.64 6.17
CA LEU A 373 -8.38 -27.78 7.08
C LEU A 373 -8.31 -29.12 6.33
N LEU A 374 -8.46 -29.11 5.01
CA LEU A 374 -8.39 -30.33 4.21
C LEU A 374 -6.93 -30.76 4.01
N ASP A 375 -6.75 -32.04 3.71
CA ASP A 375 -5.48 -32.47 3.14
C ASP A 375 -5.24 -31.79 1.79
N ARG A 376 -3.98 -31.69 1.40
CA ARG A 376 -3.54 -31.03 0.16
C ARG A 376 -3.26 -32.04 -0.94
N THR A 377 -3.94 -33.19 -0.91
CA THR A 377 -3.85 -34.19 -1.97
C THR A 377 -4.34 -33.60 -3.28
N LYS A 378 -3.80 -34.14 -4.37
CA LYS A 378 -4.12 -33.67 -5.71
C LYS A 378 -5.60 -33.86 -6.01
N GLU A 379 -6.19 -34.95 -5.52
CA GLU A 379 -7.58 -35.33 -5.71
C GLU A 379 -8.52 -34.29 -5.08
N VAL A 380 -8.26 -33.90 -3.83
CA VAL A 380 -9.04 -32.87 -3.12
C VAL A 380 -8.89 -31.52 -3.81
N LEU A 381 -7.68 -31.11 -4.18
CA LEU A 381 -7.47 -29.82 -4.85
C LEU A 381 -8.08 -29.77 -6.25
N ASN A 382 -8.07 -30.90 -6.98
CA ASN A 382 -8.66 -30.99 -8.31
C ASN A 382 -10.18 -30.75 -8.29
N TYR A 383 -10.87 -31.15 -7.22
CA TYR A 383 -12.30 -30.88 -7.04
C TYR A 383 -12.61 -29.37 -7.09
N TYR A 384 -11.71 -28.53 -6.57
CA TYR A 384 -11.88 -27.07 -6.55
C TYR A 384 -11.38 -26.36 -7.83
N THR A 385 -10.86 -27.08 -8.82
CA THR A 385 -10.38 -26.49 -10.08
C THR A 385 -11.39 -25.55 -10.75
N PRO A 386 -12.68 -25.91 -10.88
CA PRO A 386 -13.68 -25.00 -11.47
C PRO A 386 -13.87 -23.71 -10.66
N ALA A 387 -13.74 -23.78 -9.33
CA ALA A 387 -13.82 -22.61 -8.47
C ALA A 387 -12.60 -21.70 -8.66
N PHE A 388 -11.39 -22.28 -8.76
CA PHE A 388 -10.18 -21.53 -9.06
C PHE A 388 -10.24 -20.84 -10.44
N GLU A 389 -10.74 -21.53 -11.47
CA GLU A 389 -10.96 -20.93 -12.81
C GLU A 389 -11.93 -19.76 -12.77
N LYS A 390 -12.98 -19.86 -11.95
CA LYS A 390 -13.95 -18.78 -11.75
C LYS A 390 -13.28 -17.56 -11.10
N ILE A 391 -12.44 -17.74 -10.08
CA ILE A 391 -11.69 -16.65 -9.45
C ILE A 391 -10.84 -15.91 -10.50
N VAL A 392 -10.09 -16.64 -11.32
CA VAL A 392 -9.25 -16.05 -12.38
C VAL A 392 -10.09 -15.27 -13.39
N THR A 393 -11.22 -15.85 -13.83
CA THR A 393 -12.12 -15.22 -14.80
C THR A 393 -12.75 -13.93 -14.26
N LEU A 394 -13.16 -13.92 -12.99
CA LEU A 394 -13.68 -12.72 -12.33
C LEU A 394 -12.61 -11.63 -12.22
N ALA A 395 -11.39 -12.02 -11.81
CA ALA A 395 -10.26 -11.10 -11.72
C ALA A 395 -9.91 -10.46 -13.07
N GLU A 396 -9.84 -11.24 -14.15
CA GLU A 396 -9.60 -10.75 -15.51
C GLU A 396 -10.70 -9.80 -16.00
N ALA A 397 -11.96 -10.09 -15.68
CA ALA A 397 -13.08 -9.19 -16.02
C ALA A 397 -12.98 -7.85 -15.28
N ILE A 398 -12.56 -7.85 -14.02
CA ILE A 398 -12.39 -6.64 -13.21
C ILE A 398 -11.23 -5.81 -13.75
N THR A 399 -10.06 -6.42 -14.04
CA THR A 399 -8.92 -5.68 -14.60
C THR A 399 -9.24 -5.08 -15.97
N ALA A 400 -9.97 -5.81 -16.82
CA ALA A 400 -10.41 -5.32 -18.13
C ALA A 400 -11.43 -4.16 -18.06
N SER A 401 -12.10 -3.96 -16.93
CA SER A 401 -13.07 -2.88 -16.74
C SER A 401 -12.45 -1.51 -16.46
N PHE A 402 -11.13 -1.42 -16.31
CA PHE A 402 -10.41 -0.17 -16.16
C PHE A 402 -10.09 0.45 -17.52
N THR A 403 -10.53 1.69 -17.75
CA THR A 403 -10.19 2.47 -18.96
C THR A 403 -8.72 2.91 -18.95
N GLU A 404 -8.25 3.31 -17.77
CA GLU A 404 -6.84 3.56 -17.48
C GLU A 404 -6.45 2.67 -16.31
N ARG A 405 -5.35 1.92 -16.48
CA ARG A 405 -4.84 1.06 -15.42
C ARG A 405 -4.28 1.92 -14.28
N PRO A 406 -4.79 1.78 -13.04
CA PRO A 406 -4.16 2.42 -11.89
C PRO A 406 -2.77 1.81 -11.64
N SER A 407 -1.80 2.59 -11.21
CA SER A 407 -0.49 2.10 -10.75
C SER A 407 -0.54 1.59 -9.31
N ILE A 408 -1.36 2.23 -8.47
CA ILE A 408 -1.49 1.94 -7.03
C ILE A 408 -2.96 1.98 -6.57
N LEU A 409 -3.34 1.06 -5.68
CA LEU A 409 -4.63 1.03 -4.99
C LEU A 409 -4.37 0.80 -3.50
N LEU A 410 -5.16 1.43 -2.62
CA LEU A 410 -5.02 1.19 -1.18
C LEU A 410 -5.66 -0.13 -0.73
N HIS A 411 -6.75 -0.51 -1.41
CA HIS A 411 -7.54 -1.68 -1.05
C HIS A 411 -7.06 -2.92 -1.77
N MET A 412 -7.27 -4.06 -1.11
CA MET A 412 -7.12 -5.39 -1.71
C MET A 412 -8.01 -5.49 -2.95
N GLY A 413 -7.40 -5.63 -4.11
CA GLY A 413 -8.09 -5.85 -5.37
C GLY A 413 -7.97 -7.32 -5.78
N VAL A 414 -7.48 -7.55 -7.00
CA VAL A 414 -7.43 -8.87 -7.62
C VAL A 414 -6.16 -9.66 -7.30
N ILE A 415 -5.12 -9.01 -6.77
CA ILE A 415 -3.78 -9.62 -6.64
C ILE A 415 -3.79 -10.81 -5.67
N ALA A 416 -4.38 -10.65 -4.47
CA ALA A 416 -4.38 -11.73 -3.49
C ALA A 416 -5.24 -12.95 -3.91
N PRO A 417 -6.45 -12.79 -4.47
CA PRO A 417 -7.19 -13.91 -5.07
C PRO A 417 -6.42 -14.64 -6.16
N LEU A 418 -5.75 -13.92 -7.07
CA LEU A 418 -4.93 -14.52 -8.12
C LEU A 418 -3.71 -15.25 -7.54
N PHE A 419 -3.05 -14.67 -6.53
CA PHE A 419 -1.94 -15.32 -5.85
C PHE A 419 -2.39 -16.61 -5.13
N PHE A 420 -3.54 -16.58 -4.46
CA PHE A 420 -4.15 -17.76 -3.86
C PHE A 420 -4.36 -18.88 -4.89
N VAL A 421 -4.96 -18.58 -6.05
CA VAL A 421 -5.12 -19.57 -7.13
C VAL A 421 -3.77 -20.10 -7.61
N SER A 422 -2.80 -19.21 -7.86
CA SER A 422 -1.49 -19.58 -8.43
C SER A 422 -0.68 -20.53 -7.54
N THR A 423 -0.89 -20.47 -6.21
CA THR A 423 -0.16 -21.29 -5.23
C THR A 423 -0.94 -22.52 -4.77
N LYS A 424 -2.27 -22.45 -4.70
CA LYS A 424 -3.11 -23.53 -4.16
C LYS A 424 -3.68 -24.48 -5.20
N CYS A 425 -3.97 -24.01 -6.42
CA CYS A 425 -4.50 -24.89 -7.45
C CYS A 425 -3.50 -25.99 -7.82
N SER A 426 -4.00 -27.18 -8.14
CA SER A 426 -3.21 -28.32 -8.62
C SER A 426 -3.05 -28.34 -10.13
N GLU A 427 -3.99 -27.74 -10.86
CA GLU A 427 -4.00 -27.76 -12.32
C GLU A 427 -3.04 -26.72 -12.91
N ARG A 428 -2.11 -27.19 -13.75
CA ARG A 428 -0.98 -26.39 -14.23
C ARG A 428 -1.45 -25.19 -15.05
N GLU A 429 -2.41 -25.41 -15.95
CA GLU A 429 -2.90 -24.35 -16.83
C GLU A 429 -3.60 -23.22 -16.07
N VAL A 430 -4.37 -23.55 -15.04
CA VAL A 430 -5.08 -22.57 -14.21
C VAL A 430 -4.09 -21.73 -13.41
N ARG A 431 -3.06 -22.36 -12.82
CA ARG A 431 -1.99 -21.64 -12.10
C ARG A 431 -1.26 -20.66 -13.02
N TRP A 432 -0.86 -21.11 -14.21
CA TRP A 432 -0.16 -20.25 -15.16
C TRP A 432 -1.05 -19.16 -15.75
N ARG A 433 -2.37 -19.40 -15.91
CA ARG A 433 -3.33 -18.35 -16.26
C ARG A 433 -3.38 -17.27 -15.16
N ALA A 434 -3.45 -17.67 -13.88
CA ALA A 434 -3.42 -16.72 -12.76
C ALA A 434 -2.10 -15.92 -12.71
N ILE A 435 -0.95 -16.57 -12.93
CA ILE A 435 0.36 -15.90 -13.00
C ILE A 435 0.41 -14.90 -14.16
N ARG A 436 -0.07 -15.29 -15.34
CA ARG A 436 -0.15 -14.37 -16.50
C ARG A 436 -1.06 -13.18 -16.21
N ALA A 437 -2.19 -13.40 -15.54
CA ALA A 437 -3.08 -12.32 -15.12
C ALA A 437 -2.36 -11.34 -14.18
N LEU A 438 -1.63 -11.84 -13.17
CA LEU A 438 -0.78 -11.01 -12.29
C LEU A 438 0.26 -10.20 -13.08
N GLN A 439 0.99 -10.84 -13.98
CA GLN A 439 2.03 -10.20 -14.80
C GLN A 439 1.47 -9.17 -15.79
N SER A 440 0.25 -9.37 -16.30
CA SER A 440 -0.45 -8.42 -17.17
C SER A 440 -1.01 -7.20 -16.43
N TRP A 441 -1.03 -7.28 -15.09
CA TRP A 441 -1.51 -6.24 -14.19
C TRP A 441 -0.38 -5.75 -13.26
N PRO A 442 0.75 -5.22 -13.76
CA PRO A 442 1.84 -4.68 -12.93
C PRO A 442 1.33 -3.46 -12.15
N HIS A 443 1.04 -3.72 -10.88
CA HIS A 443 0.16 -2.91 -10.05
C HIS A 443 0.42 -3.23 -8.57
N ARG A 444 0.14 -2.26 -7.69
CA ARG A 444 0.27 -2.42 -6.24
C ARG A 444 -1.07 -2.19 -5.54
N GLU A 445 -1.50 -3.16 -4.73
CA GLU A 445 -2.73 -3.15 -3.93
C GLU A 445 -2.37 -3.23 -2.44
N GLY A 446 -2.25 -2.09 -1.77
CA GLY A 446 -1.75 -2.04 -0.40
C GLY A 446 -0.33 -2.60 -0.32
N THR A 447 -0.15 -3.68 0.44
CA THR A 447 1.14 -4.38 0.56
C THR A 447 1.43 -5.32 -0.61
N TRP A 448 0.42 -5.65 -1.42
CA TRP A 448 0.54 -6.63 -2.50
C TRP A 448 1.10 -5.99 -3.75
N ASP A 449 2.18 -6.57 -4.28
CA ASP A 449 2.74 -6.20 -5.57
C ASP A 449 2.57 -7.39 -6.52
N SER A 450 1.90 -7.17 -7.65
CA SER A 450 1.50 -8.25 -8.55
C SER A 450 2.69 -8.98 -9.16
N SER A 451 3.74 -8.25 -9.50
CA SER A 451 4.93 -8.82 -10.10
C SER A 451 5.72 -9.63 -9.07
N LEU A 452 5.76 -9.18 -7.81
CA LEU A 452 6.44 -9.87 -6.72
C LEU A 452 5.75 -11.20 -6.44
N VAL A 453 4.42 -11.17 -6.26
CA VAL A 453 3.68 -12.39 -5.94
C VAL A 453 3.60 -13.35 -7.14
N ALA A 454 3.65 -12.85 -8.37
CA ALA A 454 3.82 -13.68 -9.56
C ALA A 454 5.17 -14.41 -9.54
N ARG A 455 6.26 -13.72 -9.17
CA ARG A 455 7.58 -14.33 -9.03
C ARG A 455 7.60 -15.39 -7.93
N ILE A 456 7.02 -15.11 -6.77
CA ILE A 456 6.87 -16.08 -5.66
C ILE A 456 6.08 -17.31 -6.12
N ALA A 457 4.99 -17.13 -6.88
CA ALA A 457 4.20 -18.23 -7.40
C ALA A 457 4.97 -19.11 -8.40
N ILE A 458 5.80 -18.50 -9.27
CA ILE A 458 6.68 -19.24 -10.18
C ILE A 458 7.71 -20.06 -9.40
N GLU A 459 8.36 -19.48 -8.39
CA GLU A 459 9.32 -20.20 -7.56
C GLU A 459 8.67 -21.31 -6.74
N THR A 460 7.43 -21.10 -6.31
CA THR A 460 6.60 -22.14 -5.68
C THR A 460 6.41 -23.33 -6.63
N ILE A 461 6.00 -23.10 -7.88
CA ILE A 461 5.86 -24.17 -8.89
C ILE A 461 7.19 -24.92 -9.08
N LYS A 462 8.30 -24.19 -9.24
CA LYS A 462 9.63 -24.81 -9.45
C LYS A 462 10.08 -25.64 -8.25
N ALA A 463 9.77 -25.20 -7.02
CA ALA A 463 10.06 -25.97 -5.81
C ALA A 463 9.29 -27.29 -5.81
N GLU A 464 7.99 -27.25 -6.09
CA GLU A 464 7.14 -28.44 -6.17
C GLU A 464 7.60 -29.40 -7.29
N GLU A 465 7.91 -28.89 -8.48
CA GLU A 465 8.41 -29.71 -9.60
C GLU A 465 9.77 -30.38 -9.29
N GLN A 466 10.61 -29.74 -8.48
CA GLN A 466 11.91 -30.31 -8.10
C GLN A 466 11.75 -31.52 -7.16
N THR A 467 10.73 -31.53 -6.30
CA THR A 467 10.47 -32.69 -5.41
C THR A 467 10.19 -33.97 -6.19
N VAL A 468 9.48 -33.85 -7.31
CA VAL A 468 9.19 -34.97 -8.21
C VAL A 468 10.47 -35.51 -8.83
N LYS A 469 11.41 -34.63 -9.20
CA LYS A 469 12.70 -35.01 -9.79
C LYS A 469 13.61 -35.69 -8.78
N ASP A 470 13.70 -35.15 -7.57
CA ASP A 470 14.69 -35.58 -6.57
C ASP A 470 14.22 -36.80 -5.78
N LYS A 471 12.93 -36.85 -5.41
CA LYS A 471 12.37 -37.89 -4.53
C LYS A 471 11.48 -38.88 -5.27
N GLY A 472 11.16 -38.65 -6.54
CA GLY A 472 10.19 -39.45 -7.30
C GLY A 472 8.74 -39.33 -6.79
N GLN A 473 8.49 -38.47 -5.80
CA GLN A 473 7.18 -38.24 -5.19
C GLN A 473 6.86 -36.75 -5.21
N ALA A 474 5.64 -36.41 -5.63
CA ALA A 474 5.17 -35.04 -5.64
C ALA A 474 4.89 -34.58 -4.21
N SER A 475 5.62 -33.56 -3.76
CA SER A 475 5.36 -32.84 -2.52
C SER A 475 5.09 -31.38 -2.81
N ARG A 476 4.05 -30.82 -2.19
CA ARG A 476 3.65 -29.43 -2.40
C ARG A 476 4.29 -28.51 -1.39
N VAL A 477 4.41 -27.23 -1.76
CA VAL A 477 4.86 -26.20 -0.82
C VAL A 477 3.75 -25.94 0.18
N SER A 478 4.05 -26.17 1.45
CA SER A 478 3.08 -26.14 2.52
C SER A 478 2.91 -24.75 3.13
N HIS A 479 4.03 -24.08 3.34
CA HIS A 479 4.15 -22.72 3.80
C HIS A 479 5.35 -22.10 3.09
N ALA A 480 5.21 -20.85 2.66
CA ALA A 480 6.29 -20.08 2.09
C ALA A 480 6.22 -18.67 2.66
N PHE A 481 7.38 -18.18 3.07
CA PHE A 481 7.60 -16.81 3.45
C PHE A 481 8.68 -16.23 2.54
N THR A 482 8.57 -14.95 2.17
CA THR A 482 9.53 -14.29 1.30
C THR A 482 10.13 -13.08 2.01
N THR A 483 11.45 -13.08 2.11
CA THR A 483 12.23 -11.91 2.51
C THR A 483 12.79 -11.24 1.26
N LEU A 484 12.72 -9.92 1.23
CA LEU A 484 13.43 -9.13 0.22
C LEU A 484 14.76 -8.71 0.85
N SER A 485 15.88 -8.92 0.14
CA SER A 485 17.18 -8.59 0.69
C SER A 485 17.29 -7.07 0.88
N SER A 486 17.63 -6.65 2.09
CA SER A 486 17.87 -5.23 2.42
C SER A 486 19.22 -4.75 1.87
N GLU A 487 20.18 -5.66 1.68
CA GLU A 487 21.54 -5.38 1.22
C GLU A 487 21.68 -5.43 -0.30
N ASP A 488 21.05 -6.41 -0.97
CA ASP A 488 21.03 -6.55 -2.44
C ASP A 488 19.60 -6.56 -2.96
N GLN A 489 19.12 -5.36 -3.29
CA GLN A 489 17.73 -5.07 -3.65
C GLN A 489 17.33 -5.61 -5.04
N SER A 490 18.15 -6.48 -5.62
CA SER A 490 17.95 -7.17 -6.90
C SER A 490 17.48 -8.62 -6.70
N TYR A 491 17.50 -9.13 -5.46
CA TYR A 491 17.13 -10.52 -5.15
C TYR A 491 16.15 -10.63 -3.98
N GLY A 492 15.25 -11.60 -4.08
CA GLY A 492 14.41 -12.09 -2.98
C GLY A 492 14.81 -13.50 -2.57
N GLU A 493 14.53 -13.85 -1.31
CA GLU A 493 14.67 -15.21 -0.80
C GLU A 493 13.29 -15.73 -0.37
N MET A 494 12.89 -16.85 -0.96
CA MET A 494 11.70 -17.60 -0.57
C MET A 494 12.12 -18.74 0.35
N VAL A 495 11.75 -18.67 1.62
CA VAL A 495 11.90 -19.73 2.62
C VAL A 495 10.60 -20.52 2.68
N TYR A 496 10.67 -21.85 2.52
CA TYR A 496 9.48 -22.68 2.42
C TYR A 496 9.65 -24.05 3.08
N THR A 497 8.50 -24.63 3.44
CA THR A 497 8.38 -26.02 3.90
C THR A 497 7.56 -26.81 2.91
N LEU A 498 7.77 -28.12 2.87
CA LEU A 498 7.00 -29.05 2.04
C LEU A 498 5.96 -29.78 2.90
N ASP A 499 4.91 -30.32 2.26
CA ASP A 499 3.83 -31.04 2.96
C ASP A 499 4.31 -32.38 3.57
N ASP A 500 5.47 -32.89 3.16
CA ASP A 500 6.10 -34.11 3.71
C ASP A 500 6.76 -33.91 5.09
N GLY A 501 6.67 -32.70 5.66
CA GLY A 501 7.27 -32.37 6.95
C GLY A 501 8.80 -32.30 6.92
N GLY A 502 9.39 -32.13 5.72
CA GLY A 502 10.83 -31.97 5.56
C GLY A 502 11.39 -30.68 6.17
N GLU A 503 12.72 -30.59 6.24
CA GLU A 503 13.44 -29.40 6.72
C GLU A 503 13.04 -28.14 5.93
N VAL A 504 13.15 -26.98 6.59
CA VAL A 504 12.96 -25.66 5.98
C VAL A 504 13.99 -25.49 4.85
N GLN A 505 13.50 -25.18 3.65
CA GLN A 505 14.32 -24.93 2.46
C GLN A 505 14.29 -23.45 2.10
N SER A 506 15.28 -22.98 1.34
CA SER A 506 15.24 -21.65 0.76
C SER A 506 15.62 -21.64 -0.72
N ARG A 507 15.08 -20.67 -1.44
CA ARG A 507 15.35 -20.40 -2.86
C ARG A 507 15.52 -18.90 -3.06
N THR A 508 16.66 -18.51 -3.62
CA THR A 508 16.89 -17.13 -4.05
C THR A 508 16.41 -16.94 -5.49
N PHE A 509 15.84 -15.78 -5.77
CA PHE A 509 15.35 -15.42 -7.10
C PHE A 509 15.62 -13.95 -7.40
N SER A 510 15.83 -13.64 -8.68
CA SER A 510 16.02 -12.26 -9.13
C SER A 510 14.68 -11.53 -9.24
N LEU A 511 14.70 -10.25 -8.85
CA LEU A 511 13.62 -9.28 -8.98
C LEU A 511 13.63 -8.54 -10.33
N GLU A 512 14.63 -8.83 -11.18
CA GLU A 512 14.73 -8.32 -12.56
C GLU A 512 13.77 -9.01 -13.55
#